data_AF-A0A0V1PRT7-F1
#
_entry.id   AF-A0A0V1PRT7-F1
#
_cell.length_a   1.000
_cell.length_b   1.000
_cell.length_c   1.000
_cell.angle_alpha   90.00
_cell.angle_beta   90.00
_cell.angle_gamma   90.00
#
_symmetry.space_group_name_H-M   'P 1'
#
loop_
_entity.id
_entity.type
_entity.pdbx_description
1 polymer ?
#
loop_
_entity_poly.entity_id
_entity_poly.type
_entity_poly.pdbx_seq_one_letter_code
_entity_poly.pdbx_strand_id
1 'polypeptide(L)'
;MSKSLPIVKGRLLKSIHNTAQFGAKGVWGKAPTETGVCRLSLSDLDKKVRDWFVTETKALDCKVEVDQVGNIFAVYPGKREGHPTAIGSHLDTQPTGVDTTVYWESSLV
;
A
#
# COMPACT_ATOMS: atom_id res chain seq x y z
N MET A 1 -26.17 2.54 -15.89
CA MET A 1 -25.45 3.81 -15.60
C MET A 1 -24.64 3.61 -14.33
N SER A 2 -23.32 3.79 -14.37
CA SER A 2 -22.50 3.74 -13.15
C SER A 2 -22.81 4.97 -12.29
N LYS A 3 -23.05 4.76 -11.00
CA LYS A 3 -23.05 5.86 -10.03
C LYS A 3 -21.60 6.30 -9.85
N SER A 4 -21.32 7.59 -10.06
CA SER A 4 -20.03 8.18 -9.68
C SER A 4 -19.92 8.19 -8.15
N LEU A 5 -18.84 7.62 -7.62
CA LEU A 5 -18.55 7.62 -6.19
C LEU A 5 -17.70 8.84 -5.86
N PRO A 6 -18.12 9.72 -4.92
CA PRO A 6 -17.32 10.87 -4.54
C PRO A 6 -16.04 10.43 -3.84
N ILE A 7 -14.92 11.08 -4.17
CA ILE A 7 -13.61 10.81 -3.58
C ILE A 7 -13.19 11.94 -2.64
N VAL A 8 -12.47 11.59 -1.57
CA VAL A 8 -11.82 12.59 -0.70
C VAL A 8 -10.53 13.05 -1.37
N LYS A 9 -10.54 14.24 -1.97
CA LYS A 9 -9.40 14.82 -2.68
C LYS A 9 -8.16 14.88 -1.78
N GLY A 10 -7.02 14.42 -2.28
CA GLY A 10 -5.73 14.48 -1.57
C GLY A 10 -5.50 13.40 -0.50
N ARG A 11 -6.53 12.61 -0.14
CA ARG A 11 -6.39 11.55 0.88
C ARG A 11 -5.33 10.51 0.51
N LEU A 12 -5.31 10.08 -0.76
CA LEU A 12 -4.34 9.09 -1.26
C LEU A 12 -2.91 9.62 -1.16
N LEU A 13 -2.64 10.82 -1.69
CA LEU A 13 -1.30 11.42 -1.64
C LEU A 13 -0.81 11.62 -0.21
N LYS A 14 -1.71 12.03 0.70
CA LYS A 14 -1.40 12.13 2.12
C LYS A 14 -0.97 10.78 2.71
N SER A 15 -1.70 9.70 2.40
CA SER A 15 -1.32 8.36 2.86
C SER A 15 0.03 7.92 2.32
N ILE A 16 0.33 8.17 1.03
CA ILE A 16 1.63 7.86 0.42
C ILE A 16 2.75 8.54 1.23
N HIS A 17 2.70 9.87 1.38
CA HIS A 17 3.73 10.60 2.10
C HIS A 17 3.83 10.27 3.60
N ASN A 18 2.71 9.93 4.24
CA ASN A 18 2.72 9.46 5.63
C ASN A 18 3.46 8.12 5.75
N THR A 19 3.22 7.20 4.83
CA THR A 19 3.88 5.88 4.84
C THR A 19 5.31 5.91 4.30
N ALA A 20 5.69 6.92 3.52
CA ALA A 20 7.06 7.17 3.09
C ALA A 20 8.02 7.34 4.28
N GLN A 21 7.50 7.80 5.44
CA GLN A 21 8.26 7.91 6.68
C GLN A 21 8.79 6.54 7.16
N PHE A 22 8.14 5.43 6.79
CA PHE A 22 8.66 4.08 6.99
C PHE A 22 9.75 3.77 5.97
N GLY A 23 10.93 4.35 6.17
CA GLY A 23 12.09 4.15 5.30
C GLY A 23 12.53 5.38 4.51
N ALA A 24 12.15 6.58 4.95
CA ALA A 24 12.63 7.83 4.39
C ALA A 24 14.16 7.86 4.31
N LYS A 25 14.71 8.12 3.12
CA LYS A 25 16.16 8.12 2.86
C LYS A 25 16.50 9.08 1.72
N GLY A 26 17.66 9.74 1.81
CA GLY A 26 18.11 10.69 0.78
C GLY A 26 17.26 11.96 0.78
N VAL A 27 17.06 12.58 1.94
CA VAL A 27 16.32 13.84 2.09
C VAL A 27 17.07 14.95 1.35
N TRP A 28 16.40 15.64 0.43
CA TRP A 28 16.98 16.73 -0.38
C TRP A 28 16.39 18.12 -0.05
N GLY A 29 15.44 18.19 0.88
CA GLY A 29 14.81 19.45 1.26
C GLY A 29 14.20 19.42 2.67
N LYS A 30 13.41 20.44 3.00
CA LYS A 30 12.81 20.62 4.34
C LYS A 30 11.38 20.09 4.41
N ALA A 31 10.69 19.96 3.28
CA ALA A 31 9.34 19.45 3.27
C ALA A 31 9.33 17.94 3.53
N PRO A 32 8.31 17.39 4.23
CA PRO A 32 8.21 15.95 4.51
C PRO A 32 8.17 15.05 3.26
N THR A 33 7.88 15.64 2.10
CA THR A 33 7.80 14.99 0.80
C THR A 33 9.11 15.03 0.02
N GLU A 34 10.13 15.75 0.52
CA GLU A 34 11.43 15.91 -0.14
C GLU A 34 12.41 14.81 0.30
N THR A 35 11.99 13.56 0.14
CA THR A 35 12.75 12.36 0.52
C THR A 35 12.46 11.19 -0.43
N GLY A 36 13.44 10.29 -0.59
CA GLY A 36 13.25 8.98 -1.21
C GLY A 36 12.85 7.95 -0.16
N VAL A 37 12.69 6.69 -0.58
CA VAL A 37 12.33 5.58 0.33
C VAL A 37 13.22 4.38 0.07
N CYS A 38 13.88 3.92 1.14
CA CYS A 38 14.65 2.68 1.20
C CYS A 38 14.01 1.76 2.24
N ARG A 39 13.17 0.85 1.75
CA ARG A 39 12.43 -0.12 2.55
C ARG A 39 12.56 -1.48 1.88
N LEU A 40 13.66 -2.17 2.16
CA LEU A 40 13.93 -3.48 1.57
C LEU A 40 12.95 -4.52 2.09
N SER A 41 12.58 -5.48 1.24
CA SER A 41 11.70 -6.59 1.60
C SER A 41 12.19 -7.30 2.87
N LEU A 42 11.25 -7.65 3.75
CA LEU A 42 11.47 -8.33 5.03
C LEU A 42 12.31 -7.55 6.06
N SER A 43 12.62 -6.28 5.81
CA SER A 43 13.21 -5.40 6.84
C SER A 43 12.18 -4.98 7.89
N ASP A 44 12.65 -4.47 9.04
CA ASP A 44 11.77 -3.87 10.05
C ASP A 44 10.93 -2.72 9.50
N LEU A 45 11.44 -1.99 8.50
CA LEU A 45 10.73 -0.92 7.82
C LEU A 45 9.60 -1.46 6.93
N ASP A 46 9.85 -2.57 6.23
CA ASP A 46 8.84 -3.29 5.45
C ASP A 46 7.74 -3.85 6.37
N LYS A 47 8.14 -4.44 7.50
CA LYS A 47 7.18 -4.87 8.53
C LYS A 47 6.29 -3.72 9.01
N LYS A 48 6.84 -2.53 9.29
CA LYS A 48 6.07 -1.38 9.77
C LYS A 48 4.98 -0.92 8.80
N VAL A 49 5.30 -0.81 7.50
CA VAL A 49 4.28 -0.40 6.51
C VAL A 49 3.24 -1.50 6.28
N ARG A 50 3.63 -2.78 6.36
CA ARG A 50 2.71 -3.92 6.29
C ARG A 50 1.76 -3.96 7.48
N ASP A 51 2.26 -3.77 8.69
CA ASP A 51 1.45 -3.69 9.91
C ASP A 51 0.45 -2.51 9.83
N TRP A 52 0.90 -1.36 9.32
CA TRP A 52 0.03 -0.21 9.05
C TRP A 52 -1.08 -0.58 8.05
N PHE A 53 -0.72 -1.18 6.90
CA PHE A 53 -1.69 -1.60 5.88
C PHE A 53 -2.74 -2.58 6.43
N VAL A 54 -2.30 -3.57 7.22
CA VAL A 54 -3.20 -4.52 7.88
C VAL A 54 -4.14 -3.82 8.86
N THR A 55 -3.64 -2.82 9.60
CA THR A 55 -4.46 -2.05 10.55
C THR A 55 -5.52 -1.23 9.82
N GLU A 56 -5.16 -0.49 8.77
CA GLU A 56 -6.09 0.32 7.98
C GLU A 56 -7.17 -0.53 7.30
N THR A 57 -6.78 -1.68 6.75
CA THR A 57 -7.73 -2.57 6.05
C THR A 57 -8.67 -3.28 7.02
N LYS A 58 -8.19 -3.71 8.19
CA LYS A 58 -9.06 -4.24 9.25
C LYS A 58 -10.07 -3.21 9.76
N ALA A 59 -9.68 -1.93 9.83
CA ALA A 59 -10.60 -0.84 10.19
C ALA A 59 -11.72 -0.61 9.15
N LEU A 60 -11.57 -1.17 7.94
CA LEU A 60 -12.58 -1.20 6.88
C LEU A 60 -13.30 -2.55 6.79
N ASP A 61 -13.21 -3.37 7.83
CA ASP A 61 -13.80 -4.71 7.92
C ASP A 61 -13.28 -5.71 6.87
N CYS A 62 -12.08 -5.47 6.32
CA CYS A 62 -11.45 -6.47 5.45
C CYS A 62 -11.04 -7.71 6.24
N LYS A 63 -11.28 -8.89 5.67
CA LYS A 63 -10.64 -10.13 6.12
C LYS A 63 -9.20 -10.14 5.64
N VAL A 64 -8.24 -10.16 6.57
CA VAL A 64 -6.82 -10.18 6.24
C VAL A 64 -6.26 -11.59 6.36
N GLU A 65 -5.62 -12.07 5.29
CA GLU A 65 -4.90 -13.33 5.24
C GLU A 65 -3.45 -13.07 4.80
N VAL A 66 -2.51 -13.81 5.39
CA VAL A 66 -1.09 -13.78 5.00
C VAL A 66 -0.69 -15.20 4.64
N ASP A 67 -0.16 -15.39 3.43
CA ASP A 67 0.25 -16.70 2.96
C ASP A 67 1.64 -17.12 3.48
N GLN A 68 2.09 -18.31 3.07
CA GLN A 68 3.35 -18.89 3.54
C GLN A 68 4.59 -18.13 3.07
N VAL A 69 4.50 -17.29 2.02
CA VAL A 69 5.61 -16.50 1.48
C VAL A 69 5.50 -15.01 1.84
N GLY A 70 4.49 -14.63 2.63
CA GLY A 70 4.32 -13.29 3.17
C GLY A 70 3.53 -12.33 2.28
N ASN A 71 2.80 -12.83 1.27
CA ASN A 71 1.82 -12.00 0.57
C ASN A 71 0.64 -11.69 1.49
N ILE A 72 0.15 -10.45 1.44
CA ILE A 72 -0.97 -10.00 2.28
C ILE A 72 -2.20 -9.78 1.40
N PHE A 73 -3.28 -10.49 1.72
CA PHE A 73 -4.58 -10.36 1.07
C PHE A 73 -5.55 -9.69 2.04
N ALA A 74 -6.03 -8.49 1.71
CA ALA A 74 -7.09 -7.80 2.44
C ALA A 74 -8.38 -7.85 1.61
N VAL A 75 -9.27 -8.77 1.96
CA VAL A 75 -10.51 -9.03 1.21
C VAL A 75 -11.65 -8.21 1.79
N TYR A 76 -12.14 -7.22 1.04
CA TYR A 76 -13.34 -6.46 1.40
C TYR A 76 -14.61 -7.26 1.06
N PRO A 77 -15.59 -7.37 1.97
CA PRO A 77 -16.75 -8.23 1.78
C PRO A 77 -17.64 -7.78 0.61
N GLY A 78 -17.96 -8.71 -0.27
CA GLY A 78 -18.91 -8.53 -1.36
C GLY A 78 -20.35 -8.82 -0.94
N LYS A 79 -21.31 -8.57 -1.85
CA LYS A 79 -22.73 -8.93 -1.63
C LYS A 79 -23.03 -10.41 -1.87
N ARG A 80 -22.10 -11.14 -2.51
CA ARG A 80 -22.22 -12.54 -2.89
C ARG A 80 -20.89 -13.21 -2.59
N GLU A 81 -20.97 -14.47 -2.16
CA GLU A 81 -19.80 -15.33 -2.05
C GLU A 81 -19.18 -15.58 -3.43
N GLY A 82 -17.85 -15.62 -3.50
CA GLY A 82 -17.10 -15.84 -4.73
C GLY A 82 -15.66 -15.38 -4.65
N HIS A 83 -14.91 -15.60 -5.73
CA HIS A 83 -13.53 -15.14 -5.82
C HIS A 83 -13.47 -13.60 -5.87
N PRO A 84 -12.52 -12.98 -5.15
CA PRO A 84 -12.39 -11.53 -5.16
C PRO A 84 -11.85 -11.03 -6.50
N THR A 85 -12.31 -9.86 -6.94
CA THR A 85 -11.58 -9.07 -7.93
C THR A 85 -10.39 -8.42 -7.21
N ALA A 86 -9.17 -8.79 -7.59
CA ALA A 86 -7.96 -8.36 -6.91
C ALA A 86 -7.35 -7.09 -7.53
N ILE A 87 -6.74 -6.27 -6.68
CA ILE A 87 -5.84 -5.17 -7.03
C ILE A 87 -4.62 -5.27 -6.11
N GLY A 88 -3.42 -5.13 -6.67
CA GLY A 88 -2.18 -5.27 -5.93
C GLY A 88 -0.99 -4.63 -6.63
N SER A 89 0.10 -4.49 -5.89
CA SER A 89 1.40 -4.05 -6.37
C SER A 89 2.45 -4.55 -5.36
N HIS A 90 3.24 -3.68 -4.73
CA HIS A 90 4.14 -4.04 -3.63
C HIS A 90 4.39 -2.85 -2.68
N LEU A 91 4.95 -3.13 -1.50
CA LEU A 91 5.27 -2.11 -0.48
C LEU A 91 6.77 -1.94 -0.26
N ASP A 92 7.61 -2.92 -0.60
CA ASP A 92 9.05 -2.80 -0.54
C ASP A 92 9.60 -1.91 -1.67
N THR A 93 10.81 -1.40 -1.49
CA THR A 93 11.47 -0.50 -2.45
C THR A 93 12.92 -0.91 -2.66
N GLN A 94 13.51 -0.38 -3.73
CA GLN A 94 14.95 -0.49 -4.00
C GLN A 94 15.78 0.29 -2.96
N PRO A 95 17.09 -0.01 -2.79
CA PRO A 95 17.97 0.66 -1.83
C PRO A 95 18.06 2.20 -1.95
N THR A 96 17.74 2.73 -3.14
CA THR A 96 17.70 4.16 -3.49
C THR A 96 16.38 4.54 -4.17
N GLY A 97 15.27 3.90 -3.82
CA GLY A 97 13.97 4.13 -4.44
C GLY A 97 13.40 5.55 -4.23
N VAL A 98 12.53 5.98 -5.14
CA VAL A 98 11.66 7.15 -4.96
C VAL A 98 10.44 6.79 -4.11
N ASP A 99 9.68 7.80 -3.65
CA ASP A 99 8.43 7.60 -2.90
C ASP A 99 7.46 6.70 -3.69
N THR A 100 7.43 5.42 -3.31
CA THR A 100 6.57 4.32 -3.79
C THR A 100 6.54 4.09 -5.30
N THR A 101 7.24 3.07 -5.78
CA THR A 101 6.96 2.50 -7.11
C THR A 101 5.70 1.64 -7.01
N VAL A 102 4.61 2.07 -7.62
CA VAL A 102 3.42 1.22 -7.85
C VAL A 102 3.52 0.72 -9.29
N TYR A 103 4.00 -0.51 -9.50
CA TYR A 103 3.82 -1.17 -10.79
C TYR A 103 2.38 -1.69 -10.88
N TRP A 104 1.67 -1.27 -11.93
CA TRP A 104 0.37 -1.79 -12.30
C TRP A 104 0.58 -2.93 -13.29
N GLU A 105 0.40 -4.18 -12.85
CA GLU A 105 0.29 -5.31 -13.77
C GLU A 105 -1.16 -5.81 -13.74
N SER A 106 -1.86 -5.60 -14.86
CA SER A 106 -3.20 -6.12 -15.09
C SER A 106 -3.09 -7.52 -15.67
N SER A 107 -3.00 -8.54 -14.81
CA SER A 107 -3.15 -9.93 -15.25
C SER A 107 -4.60 -10.37 -15.09
N LEU A 108 -5.47 -9.88 -15.98
CA LEU A 108 -6.79 -10.46 -16.28
C LEU A 108 -7.09 -10.25 -17.77
N VAL A 109 -6.57 -11.19 -18.57
CA VAL A 109 -7.28 -11.86 -19.65
C VAL A 109 -6.99 -13.36 -19.52
#